data_AF-A0A803NF35-F1
#
_entry.id   AF-A0A803NF35-F1
#
_cell.length_a   1.000
_cell.length_b   1.000
_cell.length_c   1.000
_cell.angle_alpha   90.00
_cell.angle_beta   90.00
_cell.angle_gamma   90.00
#
_symmetry.space_group_name_H-M   'P 1'
#
loop_
_entity.id
_entity.type
_entity.pdbx_description
1 polymer ?
#
loop_
_entity_poly.entity_id
_entity_poly.type
_entity_poly.pdbx_seq_one_letter_code
_entity_poly.pdbx_strand_id
1 'polypeptide(L)'
;MRCALFGEQIKAYEDILKPTGKYEISRAPIGVVDDQFKFNLEELPYQMTIGQQTVVQRLNPEAGPIIPMYQPLSTIPRTADPDSKFDVVVVVLFVEEQPRMITNSRGRESPVREIVVTDTRLHEL
;
A
#
# COMPACT_ATOMS: atom_id res chain seq x y z
N MET A 1 -0.08 -1.54 13.29
CA MET A 1 0.07 -3.01 13.42
C MET A 1 -0.28 -3.64 12.08
N ARG A 2 0.54 -4.56 11.58
CA ARG A 2 0.32 -5.24 10.30
C ARG A 2 -0.66 -6.40 10.46
N CYS A 3 -1.43 -6.71 9.43
CA CYS A 3 -2.33 -7.87 9.42
C CYS A 3 -2.14 -8.66 8.12
N ALA A 4 -2.05 -9.99 8.22
CA ALA A 4 -1.95 -10.89 7.07
C ALA A 4 -3.15 -11.85 6.98
N LEU A 5 -3.52 -12.19 5.75
CA LEU A 5 -4.55 -13.17 5.42
C LEU A 5 -3.91 -14.29 4.59
N PHE A 6 -4.33 -15.54 4.81
CA PHE A 6 -3.78 -16.70 4.12
C PHE A 6 -4.88 -17.62 3.56
N GLY A 7 -4.60 -18.22 2.40
CA GLY A 7 -5.48 -19.23 1.78
C GLY A 7 -6.90 -18.73 1.58
N GLU A 8 -7.88 -19.51 2.05
CA GLU A 8 -9.31 -19.21 1.89
C GLU A 8 -9.76 -17.90 2.56
N GLN A 9 -9.01 -17.38 3.52
CA GLN A 9 -9.31 -16.11 4.17
C GLN A 9 -9.18 -14.93 3.20
N ILE A 10 -8.29 -15.03 2.21
CA ILE A 10 -8.11 -13.97 1.20
C ILE A 10 -9.43 -13.77 0.46
N LYS A 11 -10.02 -14.86 -0.05
CA LYS A 11 -11.32 -14.83 -0.75
C LYS A 11 -12.46 -14.41 0.17
N ALA A 12 -12.48 -14.91 1.41
CA ALA A 12 -13.55 -14.59 2.36
C ALA A 12 -13.63 -13.09 2.69
N TYR A 13 -12.50 -12.38 2.63
CA TYR A 13 -12.41 -10.98 3.06
C TYR A 13 -12.01 -9.99 1.95
N GLU A 14 -11.76 -10.42 0.70
CA GLU A 14 -11.36 -9.53 -0.42
C GLU A 14 -12.39 -8.42 -0.68
N ASP A 15 -13.67 -8.73 -0.48
CA ASP A 15 -14.76 -7.78 -0.64
C ASP A 15 -15.13 -7.02 0.63
N ILE A 16 -14.65 -7.49 1.77
CA ILE A 16 -14.97 -6.90 3.08
C ILE A 16 -13.88 -5.89 3.46
N LEU A 17 -12.61 -6.28 3.40
CA LEU A 17 -11.46 -5.46 3.76
C LEU A 17 -11.05 -4.59 2.57
N LYS A 18 -11.48 -3.33 2.60
CA LYS A 18 -11.08 -2.31 1.65
C LYS A 18 -9.99 -1.44 2.29
N PRO A 19 -9.02 -0.92 1.51
CA PRO A 19 -7.92 -0.11 2.03
C PRO A 19 -8.36 1.08 2.91
N THR A 20 -9.58 1.56 2.69
CA THR A 20 -10.13 2.75 3.34
C THR A 20 -11.17 2.47 4.42
N GLY A 21 -11.52 1.21 4.68
CA GLY A 21 -12.54 0.88 5.66
C GLY A 21 -12.04 1.00 7.10
N LYS A 22 -12.95 1.35 8.02
CA LYS A 22 -12.73 1.24 9.47
C LYS A 22 -13.36 -0.06 9.96
N TYR A 23 -12.58 -0.88 10.64
CA TYR A 23 -13.00 -2.20 11.10
C TYR A 23 -12.70 -2.40 12.57
N GLU A 24 -13.60 -3.09 13.25
CA GLU A 24 -13.33 -3.78 14.49
C GLU A 24 -12.84 -5.18 14.16
N ILE A 25 -11.68 -5.54 14.68
CA ILE A 25 -11.07 -6.86 14.50
C ILE A 25 -10.87 -7.46 15.88
N SER A 26 -11.48 -8.62 16.11
CA SER A 26 -11.39 -9.32 17.41
C SER A 26 -10.96 -10.78 17.22
N ARG A 27 -10.32 -11.33 18.26
CA ARG A 27 -9.83 -12.72 18.31
C ARG A 27 -8.86 -13.07 17.17
N ALA A 28 -8.07 -12.10 16.74
CA ALA A 28 -6.99 -12.33 15.79
C ALA A 28 -5.72 -12.77 16.53
N PRO A 29 -5.10 -13.90 16.15
CA PRO A 29 -3.77 -14.26 16.63
C PRO A 29 -2.76 -13.13 16.39
N ILE A 30 -1.90 -12.89 17.39
CA ILE A 30 -0.78 -11.95 17.30
C ILE A 30 0.52 -12.75 17.44
N GLY A 31 1.44 -12.55 16.51
CA GLY A 31 2.76 -13.18 16.50
C GLY A 31 3.87 -12.16 16.30
N VAL A 32 5.12 -12.60 16.45
CA VAL A 32 6.31 -11.76 16.19
C VAL A 32 6.45 -11.54 14.67
N VAL A 33 6.85 -10.33 14.27
CA VAL A 33 7.22 -10.04 12.87
C VAL A 33 8.64 -10.53 12.64
N ASP A 34 8.83 -11.31 11.60
CA ASP A 34 10.16 -11.65 11.10
C ASP A 34 10.82 -10.40 10.51
N ASP A 35 12.03 -10.10 10.97
CA ASP A 35 12.78 -8.89 10.62
C ASP A 35 12.96 -8.74 9.11
N GLN A 36 13.02 -9.83 8.34
CA GLN A 36 13.16 -9.78 6.88
C GLN A 36 11.93 -9.18 6.17
N PHE A 37 10.79 -9.11 6.85
CA PHE A 37 9.55 -8.57 6.31
C PHE A 37 9.18 -7.19 6.89
N LYS A 38 9.99 -6.64 7.81
CA LYS A 38 9.77 -5.28 8.32
C LYS A 38 10.02 -4.25 7.23
N PHE A 39 9.11 -3.29 7.09
CA PHE A 39 9.31 -2.17 6.15
C PHE A 39 10.28 -1.13 6.69
N ASN A 40 10.33 -0.92 8.01
CA ASN A 40 11.29 -0.04 8.66
C ASN A 40 11.49 -0.43 10.13
N LEU A 41 12.45 0.21 10.80
CA LEU A 41 12.78 -0.06 12.22
C LEU A 41 11.71 0.45 13.20
N GLU A 42 10.78 1.29 12.74
CA GLU A 42 9.71 1.87 13.55
C GLU A 42 8.44 1.00 13.57
N GLU A 43 8.35 -0.02 12.71
CA GLU A 43 7.23 -0.97 12.73
C GLU A 43 7.19 -1.73 14.06
N LEU A 44 5.97 -1.90 14.59
CA LEU A 44 5.75 -2.72 15.78
C LEU A 44 6.36 -4.12 15.59
N PRO A 45 6.99 -4.70 16.62
CA PRO A 45 7.63 -6.03 16.53
C PRO A 45 6.61 -7.19 16.45
N TYR A 46 5.32 -6.88 16.34
CA TYR A 46 4.23 -7.84 16.29
C TYR A 46 3.31 -7.62 15.08
N GLN A 47 2.85 -8.71 14.48
CA GLN A 47 1.83 -8.72 13.44
C GLN A 47 0.63 -9.54 13.88
N MET A 48 -0.52 -9.18 13.31
CA MET A 48 -1.76 -9.88 13.43
C MET A 48 -1.93 -10.82 12.23
N THR A 49 -2.56 -11.96 12.46
CA THR A 49 -3.03 -12.86 11.40
C THR A 49 -4.51 -13.07 11.56
N ILE A 50 -5.29 -13.07 10.47
CA ILE A 50 -6.68 -13.48 10.53
C ILE A 50 -6.70 -15.00 10.73
N GLY A 51 -7.41 -15.49 11.74
CA GLY A 51 -7.59 -16.90 12.05
C GLY A 51 -9.04 -17.35 11.81
N GLN A 52 -9.31 -18.64 12.00
CA GLN A 52 -10.68 -19.18 11.86
C GLN A 52 -11.69 -18.56 12.83
N GLN A 53 -11.23 -18.12 14.01
CA GLN A 53 -12.09 -17.52 15.04
C GLN A 53 -12.10 -15.99 15.02
N THR A 54 -11.38 -15.38 14.06
CA THR A 54 -11.27 -13.94 13.97
C THR A 54 -12.55 -13.35 13.40
N VAL A 55 -13.06 -12.31 14.06
CA VAL A 55 -14.24 -11.57 13.63
C VAL A 55 -13.79 -10.21 13.13
N VAL A 56 -14.20 -9.87 11.92
CA VAL A 56 -13.96 -8.55 11.30
C VAL A 56 -15.30 -7.91 11.02
N GLN A 57 -15.57 -6.76 11.64
CA GLN A 57 -16.80 -6.01 11.45
C GLN A 57 -16.50 -4.59 10.98
N ARG A 58 -17.16 -4.13 9.92
CA ARG A 58 -17.03 -2.75 9.46
C ARG A 58 -17.77 -1.83 10.44
N LEU A 59 -17.06 -0.82 10.96
CA LEU A 59 -17.58 0.09 12.00
C LEU A 59 -18.45 1.20 11.44
N ASN A 60 -18.10 1.71 10.26
CA ASN A 60 -18.88 2.73 9.58
C ASN A 60 -18.97 2.38 8.09
N PRO A 61 -20.12 1.90 7.61
CA PRO A 61 -20.34 1.59 6.20
C PRO A 61 -20.27 2.83 5.30
N GLU A 62 -20.52 4.01 5.88
CA GLU A 62 -20.51 5.31 5.19
C GLU A 62 -19.20 6.08 5.38
N ALA A 63 -18.24 5.54 6.14
CA ALA A 63 -16.92 6.14 6.20
C ALA A 63 -16.33 6.16 4.78
N GLY A 64 -16.16 7.39 4.28
CA GLY A 64 -15.55 7.66 2.98
C GLY A 64 -14.08 7.22 2.93
N PRO A 65 -13.44 7.33 1.76
CA PRO A 65 -12.06 6.93 1.57
C PRO A 65 -11.11 7.66 2.54
N ILE A 66 -10.02 7.02 2.95
CA ILE A 66 -8.89 7.71 3.60
C ILE A 66 -8.40 8.75 2.60
N ILE A 67 -8.40 10.02 3.03
CA ILE A 67 -7.92 11.14 2.20
C ILE A 67 -6.40 11.15 2.31
N PRO A 68 -5.66 10.90 1.21
CA PRO A 68 -4.21 10.93 1.24
C PRO A 68 -3.69 12.34 1.54
N MET A 69 -2.47 12.43 2.08
CA MET A 69 -1.83 13.72 2.38
C MET A 69 -1.08 14.22 1.15
N TYR A 70 -1.83 14.68 0.15
CA TYR A 70 -1.25 15.06 -1.13
C TYR A 70 -0.24 16.19 -1.01
N GLN A 71 0.91 15.99 -1.64
CA GLN A 71 1.97 16.98 -1.76
C GLN A 71 2.31 17.27 -3.23
N PRO A 72 2.75 18.50 -3.55
CA PRO A 72 3.20 18.84 -4.90
C PRO A 72 4.42 18.01 -5.34
N LEU A 73 4.57 17.78 -6.64
CA LEU A 73 5.76 17.14 -7.21
C LEU A 73 7.03 17.94 -6.89
N SER A 74 6.93 19.27 -6.81
CA SER A 74 8.06 20.14 -6.49
C SER A 74 8.61 19.97 -5.06
N THR A 75 7.82 19.39 -4.14
CA THR A 75 8.29 19.09 -2.78
C THR A 75 8.93 17.71 -2.66
N ILE A 76 8.88 16.89 -3.71
CA ILE A 76 9.53 15.57 -3.73
C ILE A 76 11.00 15.78 -4.07
N PRO A 77 11.93 15.33 -3.21
CA PRO A 77 13.35 15.44 -3.51
C PRO A 77 13.70 14.58 -4.72
N ARG A 78 14.57 15.09 -5.61
CA ARG A 78 15.06 14.35 -6.78
C ARG A 78 15.78 13.05 -6.41
N THR A 79 16.34 13.02 -5.20
CA THR A 79 16.95 11.86 -4.57
C THR A 79 16.24 11.64 -3.23
N ALA A 80 15.24 10.77 -3.21
CA ALA A 80 14.59 10.31 -1.99
C ALA A 80 15.26 9.03 -1.49
N ASP A 81 15.16 8.78 -0.18
CA ASP A 81 15.41 7.44 0.36
C ASP A 81 14.41 6.45 -0.29
N PRO A 82 14.85 5.26 -0.73
CA PRO A 82 13.96 4.22 -1.27
C PRO A 82 12.73 3.90 -0.41
N ASP A 83 12.82 4.12 0.90
CA ASP A 83 11.73 3.85 1.85
C ASP A 83 10.81 5.05 2.08
N SER A 84 11.15 6.23 1.52
CA SER A 84 10.29 7.42 1.59
C SER A 84 9.00 7.22 0.82
N LYS A 85 7.88 7.65 1.41
CA LYS A 85 6.54 7.55 0.81
C LYS A 85 5.93 8.93 0.66
N PHE A 86 5.33 9.19 -0.50
CA PHE A 86 4.69 10.45 -0.84
C PHE A 86 3.34 10.19 -1.48
N ASP A 87 2.31 10.87 -1.01
CA ASP A 87 1.00 10.87 -1.66
C ASP A 87 0.95 12.02 -2.68
N VAL A 88 0.64 11.73 -3.95
CA VAL A 88 0.58 12.74 -5.02
C VAL A 88 -0.72 12.66 -5.82
N VAL A 89 -1.18 13.81 -6.31
CA VAL A 89 -2.20 13.92 -7.36
C VAL A 89 -1.54 14.55 -8.57
N VAL A 90 -1.63 13.88 -9.71
CA VAL A 90 -0.92 14.27 -10.92
C VAL A 90 -1.78 14.09 -12.16
N VAL A 91 -1.47 14.88 -13.19
CA VAL A 91 -1.94 14.69 -14.56
C VAL A 91 -0.94 13.78 -15.28
N VAL A 92 -1.43 12.69 -15.85
CA VAL A 92 -0.62 11.78 -16.65
C VAL A 92 -0.48 12.33 -18.07
N LEU A 93 0.74 12.61 -18.48
CA LEU A 93 1.06 13.14 -19.82
C LEU A 93 1.38 12.01 -20.79
N PHE A 94 1.96 10.92 -20.29
CA PHE A 94 2.36 9.76 -21.08
C PHE A 94 2.33 8.49 -20.24
N VAL A 95 1.96 7.38 -20.88
CA VAL A 95 2.06 6.02 -20.36
C VAL A 95 2.65 5.17 -21.47
N GLU A 96 3.69 4.41 -21.16
CA GLU A 96 4.23 3.40 -22.07
C GLU A 96 3.13 2.41 -22.48
N GLU A 97 2.97 2.20 -23.80
CA GLU A 97 1.85 1.43 -24.35
C GLU A 97 1.83 -0.01 -23.86
N GLN A 98 3.01 -0.67 -23.91
CA GLN A 98 3.18 -2.05 -23.46
C GLN A 98 4.13 -2.11 -22.26
N PRO A 99 3.85 -2.95 -21.25
CA PRO A 99 4.75 -3.16 -20.14
C PRO A 99 6.00 -3.90 -20.61
N ARG A 100 7.16 -3.49 -20.11
CA ARG A 100 8.41 -4.25 -20.21
C ARG A 100 8.44 -5.29 -19.09
N MET A 101 8.81 -6.51 -19.42
CA MET A 101 9.04 -7.56 -18.41
C MET A 101 10.46 -7.44 -17.89
N ILE A 102 10.63 -7.26 -16.58
CA ILE A 102 11.94 -7.19 -15.93
C ILE A 102 12.05 -8.35 -14.94
N THR A 103 13.15 -9.09 -15.02
CA THR A 103 13.48 -10.17 -14.09
C THR A 103 14.15 -9.59 -12.85
N ASN A 104 13.57 -9.80 -11.68
CA ASN A 104 14.17 -9.38 -10.43
C ASN A 104 15.31 -10.32 -10.00
N SER A 105 16.04 -9.96 -8.93
CA SER A 105 17.14 -10.75 -8.37
C SER A 105 16.76 -12.16 -7.91
N ARG A 106 15.47 -12.46 -7.77
CA ARG A 106 14.93 -13.79 -7.42
C ARG A 106 14.45 -14.58 -8.64
N GLY A 107 14.73 -14.11 -9.86
CA GLY A 107 14.34 -14.78 -11.10
C GLY A 107 12.85 -14.64 -11.45
N ARG A 108 12.10 -13.80 -10.73
CA ARG A 108 10.67 -13.57 -11.00
C ARG A 108 10.50 -12.40 -11.95
N GLU A 109 9.74 -12.61 -13.01
CA GLU A 109 9.39 -11.55 -13.96
C GLU A 109 8.29 -10.66 -13.39
N SER A 110 8.45 -9.35 -13.56
CA SER A 110 7.47 -8.33 -13.17
C SER A 110 7.24 -7.35 -14.32
N PRO A 111 5.98 -6.98 -14.63
CA PRO A 111 5.69 -5.96 -15.62
C PRO A 111 6.01 -4.57 -15.07
N VAL A 112 6.72 -3.77 -15.85
CA VAL A 112 7.09 -2.38 -15.53
C VAL A 112 6.68 -1.47 -16.68
N ARG A 113 6.10 -0.32 -16.36
CA ARG A 113 5.75 0.73 -17.34
C ARG A 113 6.33 2.05 -16.90
N GLU A 114 6.81 2.81 -17.88
CA GLU A 114 7.13 4.21 -17.66
C GLU A 114 5.88 5.09 -17.75
N ILE A 115 5.77 6.05 -16.84
CA ILE A 115 4.75 7.09 -16.87
C ILE A 115 5.43 8.45 -16.72
N VAL A 116 4.95 9.45 -17.46
CA VAL A 116 5.35 10.85 -17.28
C VAL A 116 4.16 11.60 -16.73
N VAL A 117 4.39 12.33 -15.64
CA VAL A 117 3.34 13.00 -14.89
C VAL A 117 3.72 14.45 -14.60
N THR A 118 2.72 15.30 -14.43
CA THR A 118 2.86 16.69 -14.00
C THR A 118 1.81 17.04 -12.95
N ASP A 119 1.99 18.12 -12.21
CA ASP A 119 0.95 18.66 -11.34
C ASP A 119 0.56 20.07 -11.78
N THR A 120 -0.47 20.64 -11.16
CA THR A 120 -0.98 21.96 -11.55
C THR A 120 -0.09 23.12 -11.12
N ARG A 121 0.98 22.87 -10.36
CA ARG A 121 1.95 23.91 -9.98
C ARG A 121 3.08 23.91 -11.00
N LEU A 122 2.79 24.48 -12.17
CA LEU A 122 3.84 24.95 -13.08
C LEU A 122 4.79 25.85 -12.29
N HIS A 123 6.05 25.44 -12.15
CA HIS A 123 7.10 26.34 -11.73
C HIS A 123 7.09 27.53 -12.71
N GLU A 124 6.83 28.73 -12.18
CA GLU A 124 7.27 29.96 -12.86
C GLU A 124 8.79 29.82 -13.03
N LEU A 125 9.21 29.78 -14.29
CA LEU A 125 10.61 29.72 -14.72
C LEU A 125 11.36 31.00 -14.34
#